data_AF-A0A9D2GC04-F1
#
_entry.id   AF-A0A9D2GC04-F1
#
_cell.length_a   1.000
_cell.length_b   1.000
_cell.length_c   1.000
_cell.angle_alpha   90.00
_cell.angle_beta   90.00
_cell.angle_gamma   90.00
#
_symmetry.space_group_name_H-M   'P 1'
#
loop_
_entity.id
_entity.type
_entity.pdbx_description
1 polymer ?
#
loop_
_entity_poly.entity_id
_entity_poly.type
_entity_poly.pdbx_seq_one_letter_code
_entity_poly.pdbx_strand_id
1 'polypeptide(L)' 'MYHHIVEALFEAGLKEEAVSLMKNYWGKMIDLGADTFWEAFDPDMPDYSPYGSPIVNSYCHAWSCTPVYLIKKYLAE' A
#
# COMPACT_ATOMS: atom_id res chain seq x y z
N MET A 1 -1.55 2.77 6.17
CA MET A 1 -2.98 2.60 6.53
C MET A 1 -3.92 2.26 5.37
N TYR A 2 -3.50 2.37 4.09
CA TYR A 2 -4.35 2.10 2.93
C TYR A 2 -5.00 0.70 2.90
N HIS A 3 -4.42 -0.28 3.59
CA HIS A 3 -4.96 -1.65 3.64
C HIS A 3 -6.38 -1.73 4.23
N HIS A 4 -6.71 -0.91 5.23
CA HIS A 4 -8.06 -0.87 5.79
C HIS A 4 -9.08 -0.28 4.80
N ILE A 5 -8.66 0.71 4.00
CA ILE A 5 -9.51 1.32 2.99
C ILE A 5 -9.81 0.29 1.89
N VAL A 6 -8.78 -0.40 1.42
CA VAL A 6 -8.94 -1.47 0.41
C VAL A 6 -9.83 -2.59 0.94
N GLU A 7 -9.63 -3.05 2.17
CA GLU A 7 -10.49 -4.07 2.78
C GLU A 7 -11.95 -3.62 2.86
N ALA A 8 -12.20 -2.38 3.32
CA ALA A 8 -13.54 -1.82 3.39
C ALA A 8 -14.20 -1.71 2.00
N LEU A 9 -13.44 -1.36 0.95
CA LEU A 9 -13.96 -1.35 -0.43
C LEU A 9 -14.36 -2.75 -0.88
N PHE A 10 -13.57 -3.79 -0.59
CA PHE A 10 -13.94 -5.16 -0.89
C PHE A 10 -15.20 -5.61 -0.14
N GLU A 11 -15.28 -5.36 1.16
CA GLU A 11 -16.46 -5.70 1.98
C GLU A 11 -17.73 -4.94 1.53
N ALA A 12 -17.58 -3.75 0.96
CA ALA A 12 -18.68 -2.96 0.39
C ALA A 12 -19.10 -3.40 -1.03
N GLY A 13 -18.44 -4.41 -1.61
CA GLY A 13 -18.70 -4.86 -2.99
C GLY A 13 -18.08 -3.96 -4.08
N LEU A 14 -17.25 -2.99 -3.70
CA LEU A 14 -16.56 -2.04 -4.59
C LEU A 14 -15.22 -2.62 -5.06
N LYS A 15 -15.30 -3.76 -5.75
CA LYS A 15 -14.13 -4.57 -6.14
C LYS A 15 -13.19 -3.83 -7.10
N GLU A 16 -13.73 -3.09 -8.06
CA GLU A 16 -12.92 -2.38 -9.06
C GLU A 16 -12.14 -1.22 -8.43
N GLU A 17 -12.77 -0.49 -7.53
CA GLU A 17 -12.17 0.59 -6.75
C GLU A 17 -11.09 0.06 -5.81
N ALA A 18 -11.35 -1.06 -5.14
CA ALA A 18 -10.36 -1.71 -4.28
C ALA A 18 -9.09 -2.09 -5.06
N VAL A 19 -9.26 -2.74 -6.23
CA VAL A 19 -8.14 -3.12 -7.10
C VAL A 19 -7.42 -1.89 -7.66
N SER A 20 -8.17 -0.86 -8.07
CA SER A 20 -7.60 0.40 -8.57
C SER A 20 -6.75 1.07 -7.51
N LEU A 21 -7.26 1.19 -6.28
CA LEU A 21 -6.52 1.77 -5.15
C LEU A 21 -5.25 0.97 -4.83
N MET A 22 -5.34 -0.37 -4.85
CA MET A 22 -4.17 -1.22 -4.64
C MET A 22 -3.08 -0.97 -5.68
N LYS A 23 -3.45 -0.96 -6.97
CA LYS A 23 -2.53 -0.70 -8.07
C LYS A 23 -1.93 0.69 -7.99
N ASN A 24 -2.73 1.70 -7.66
CA ASN A 24 -2.24 3.07 -7.57
C ASN A 24 -1.28 3.26 -6.39
N TYR A 25 -1.65 2.81 -5.18
CA TYR A 25 -0.84 3.07 -3.99
C TYR A 25 0.43 2.21 -3.91
N TRP A 26 0.28 0.88 -4.00
CA TRP A 26 1.44 -0.02 -3.95
C TRP A 26 2.21 -0.04 -5.26
N GLY A 27 1.52 0.08 -6.40
CA GLY A 27 2.19 0.17 -7.69
C GLY A 27 3.05 1.42 -7.81
N LYS A 28 2.66 2.54 -7.20
CA LYS A 28 3.53 3.72 -7.16
C LYS A 28 4.85 3.48 -6.43
N MET A 29 4.87 2.69 -5.36
CA MET A 29 6.13 2.30 -4.72
C MET A 29 7.00 1.47 -5.68
N ILE A 30 6.39 0.53 -6.42
CA ILE A 30 7.07 -0.28 -7.43
C ILE A 30 7.64 0.61 -8.55
N ASP A 31 6.85 1.56 -9.06
CA ASP A 31 7.28 2.51 -10.09
C ASP A 31 8.46 3.39 -9.64
N LEU A 32 8.57 3.65 -8.34
CA LEU A 32 9.69 4.36 -7.73
C LEU A 32 10.91 3.46 -7.41
N GLY A 33 10.86 2.18 -7.79
CA GLY A 33 11.97 1.24 -7.64
C GLY A 33 12.01 0.49 -6.31
N ALA A 34 10.88 0.35 -5.61
CA ALA A 34 10.83 -0.39 -4.36
C ALA A 34 10.98 -1.92 -4.59
N ASP A 35 12.02 -2.53 -4.01
CA ASP A 35 12.15 -3.98 -3.89
C ASP A 35 11.29 -4.57 -2.74
N THR A 36 10.97 -3.73 -1.75
CA THR A 36 10.14 -4.07 -0.58
C THR A 36 9.22 -2.90 -0.23
N PHE A 37 8.08 -3.15 0.41
CA PHE A 37 7.11 -2.08 0.70
C PHE A 37 7.47 -1.25 1.93
N TRP A 38 7.29 0.06 1.80
CA TRP A 38 7.77 1.06 2.77
C TRP A 38 6.79 1.28 3.92
N GLU A 39 7.32 1.65 5.08
CA GLU A 39 6.55 1.92 6.30
C GLU A 39 5.60 3.11 6.14
N ALA A 40 6.16 4.23 5.67
CA ALA A 40 5.49 5.50 5.51
C ALA A 40 5.66 5.95 4.07
N PHE A 41 4.54 6.17 3.38
CA PHE A 41 4.53 6.57 1.99
C PHE A 41 3.32 7.44 1.70
N ASP A 42 3.61 8.64 1.21
CA ASP A 42 2.65 9.56 0.60
C ASP A 42 3.00 9.69 -0.89
N PRO A 43 2.12 9.26 -1.81
CA PRO A 43 2.37 9.34 -3.26
C PRO A 43 2.64 10.75 -3.78
N ASP A 44 2.13 11.78 -3.09
CA ASP A 44 2.25 13.19 -3.46
C ASP A 44 3.43 13.87 -2.75
N MET A 45 4.00 13.24 -1.72
CA MET A 45 5.14 13.74 -0.95
C MET A 45 6.19 12.63 -0.72
N PRO A 46 7.10 12.38 -1.69
CA PRO A 46 8.08 11.28 -1.60
C PRO A 46 9.03 11.35 -0.38
N ASP A 47 9.32 12.56 0.12
CA ASP A 47 10.18 12.78 1.28
C ASP A 47 9.43 12.73 2.63
N TYR A 48 8.15 12.32 2.62
CA TYR A 48 7.34 12.23 3.82
C TYR A 48 7.99 11.33 4.88
N SER A 49 8.07 11.84 6.10
CA SER A 49 8.52 11.09 7.25
C SER A 49 7.77 11.52 8.51
N PRO A 50 7.18 10.59 9.27
CA PRO A 50 6.62 10.91 10.59
C PRO A 50 7.73 11.22 11.62
N TYR A 51 8.99 10.95 11.28
CA TYR A 51 10.15 11.11 12.15
C TYR A 51 10.97 12.37 11.84
N GLY A 52 10.53 13.18 10.85
CA GLY A 52 11.23 14.39 10.42
C GLY A 52 12.39 14.17 9.47
N SER A 53 12.70 12.92 9.08
CA SER A 53 13.68 12.61 8.04
C SER A 53 13.36 11.28 7.34
N PRO A 54 13.26 11.23 6.00
CA PRO A 54 12.97 9.99 5.28
C PRO A 54 14.08 8.93 5.46
N ILE A 55 15.31 9.35 5.79
CA ILE A 55 16.45 8.44 6.02
C ILE A 55 16.18 7.45 7.17
N VAL A 56 15.36 7.84 8.15
CA VAL A 56 15.03 6.99 9.30
C VAL A 56 13.72 6.21 9.13
N ASN A 57 13.01 6.38 8.01
CA ASN A 57 11.85 5.53 7.70
C ASN A 57 12.32 4.09 7.41
N SER A 58 11.51 3.11 7.77
CA SER A 58 11.74 1.74 7.32
C SER A 58 11.27 1.55 5.87
N TYR A 59 12.17 1.10 5.00
CA TYR A 59 11.87 0.79 3.61
C TYR A 59 11.49 -0.68 3.37
N CYS A 60 11.40 -1.49 4.43
CA CYS A 60 10.96 -2.88 4.38
C CYS A 60 10.08 -3.17 5.60
N HIS A 61 8.80 -2.81 5.52
CA HIS A 61 7.90 -2.84 6.67
C HIS A 61 6.70 -3.77 6.44
N ALA A 62 6.56 -4.75 7.33
CA ALA A 62 5.59 -5.84 7.15
C ALA A 62 4.13 -5.37 7.09
N TRP A 63 3.77 -4.28 7.76
CA TRP A 63 2.39 -3.76 7.71
C TRP A 63 1.95 -3.27 6.31
N SER A 64 2.90 -3.15 5.37
CA SER A 64 2.67 -2.67 4.02
C SER A 64 2.63 -3.81 3.02
N CYS A 65 2.88 -5.06 3.44
CA CYS A 65 2.78 -6.24 2.58
C CYS A 65 1.36 -6.86 2.54
N THR A 66 0.35 -6.15 3.05
CA THR A 66 -1.05 -6.59 3.05
C THR A 66 -1.66 -6.88 1.68
N PRO A 67 -1.19 -6.37 0.53
CA PRO A 67 -1.67 -6.84 -0.78
C PRO A 67 -1.66 -8.37 -0.92
N VAL A 68 -0.68 -9.06 -0.31
CA VAL A 68 -0.63 -10.54 -0.31
C VAL A 68 -1.88 -11.14 0.33
N TYR A 69 -2.30 -10.62 1.49
CA TYR A 69 -3.51 -11.05 2.17
C TYR A 69 -4.77 -10.70 1.38
N LEU A 70 -4.88 -9.45 0.90
CA LEU A 70 -6.08 -8.94 0.24
C LEU A 70 -6.31 -9.63 -1.11
N ILE A 71 -5.27 -9.88 -1.90
CA ILE A 71 -5.36 -10.64 -3.15
C ILE A 71 -5.87 -12.05 -2.85
N LYS A 72 -5.30 -12.72 -1.85
CA LYS A 72 -5.69 -14.08 -1.50
C LYS A 72 -7.15 -14.17 -1.00
N LYS A 73 -7.59 -13.21 -0.19
CA LYS A 73 -8.92 -13.24 0.43
C LYS A 73 -10.05 -12.86 -0.54
N TYR A 74 -9.81 -11.90 -1.43
CA TYR A 74 -10.89 -11.28 -2.22
C TYR A 74 -10.80 -11.51 -3.74
N LEU A 75 -9.63 -11.91 -4.25
CA LEU A 75 -9.39 -11.99 -5.70
C LEU A 75 -8.99 -13.40 -6.17
N ALA A 76 -8.28 -14.17 -5.35
CA ALA A 76 -7.96 -15.56 -5.64
C ALA A 76 -9.14 -16.46 -5.25
N GLU A 77 -9.40 -17.49 -6.06
CA GLU A 77 -10.39 -18.54 -5.82
C GLU A 77 -10.04 -19.42 -4.60
#